data_AF-A0A3D0SVX7-F1
#
_entry.id   AF-A0A3D0SVX7-F1
#
_cell.length_a   1.000
_cell.length_b   1.000
_cell.length_c   1.000
_cell.angle_alpha   90.00
_cell.angle_beta   90.00
_cell.angle_gamma   90.00
#
_symmetry.space_group_name_H-M   'P 1'
#
loop_
_entity.id
_entity.type
_entity.pdbx_description
1 polymer ?
#
loop_
_entity_poly.entity_id
_entity_poly.type
_entity_poly.pdbx_seq_one_letter_code
_entity_poly.pdbx_strand_id
1 'polypeptide(L)' 'MHNLNGKTAIITGASRGIGASIAKALAAAGARVV' A
#
# COMPACT_ATOMS: atom_id res chain seq x y z
N MET A 1 -12.00 -9.77 -4.66
CA MET A 1 -10.83 -8.90 -4.40
C MET A 1 -10.98 -8.29 -3.01
N HIS A 2 -9.92 -8.26 -2.19
CA HIS A 2 -9.99 -7.66 -0.85
C HIS A 2 -10.08 -6.14 -0.97
N ASN A 3 -11.10 -5.55 -0.34
CA ASN A 3 -11.28 -4.10 -0.26
C ASN A 3 -10.58 -3.57 1.00
N LEU A 4 -9.65 -2.64 0.84
CA LEU A 4 -8.91 -2.02 1.93
C LEU A 4 -9.36 -0.58 2.24
N ASN A 5 -10.51 -0.16 1.72
CA ASN A 5 -11.09 1.15 2.01
C ASN A 5 -11.20 1.38 3.52
N GLY A 6 -10.75 2.57 3.96
CA GLY A 6 -10.75 2.96 5.38
C GLY A 6 -9.62 2.33 6.21
N LYS A 7 -8.73 1.53 5.61
CA LYS A 7 -7.52 1.02 6.27
C LYS A 7 -6.32 1.91 5.96
N THR A 8 -5.39 1.98 6.92
CA THR A 8 -4.10 2.65 6.74
C THR A 8 -2.99 1.61 6.79
N ALA A 9 -2.05 1.69 5.86
CA ALA A 9 -0.86 0.84 5.82
C ALA A 9 0.39 1.73 5.92
N ILE A 10 1.25 1.46 6.90
CA ILE A 10 2.56 2.11 7.03
C ILE A 10 3.60 1.21 6.39
N ILE A 11 4.40 1.75 5.46
CA ILE A 11 5.37 0.96 4.69
C ILE A 11 6.74 1.62 4.75
N THR A 12 7.69 0.93 5.36
CA THR A 12 9.10 1.34 5.35
C THR A 12 9.79 0.84 4.08
N GLY A 13 10.78 1.58 3.58
CA GLY A 13 11.52 1.20 2.37
C GLY A 13 10.70 1.26 1.07
N ALA A 14 9.63 2.06 1.02
CA ALA A 14 8.74 2.19 -0.14
C ALA A 14 9.34 2.96 -1.34
N SER A 15 10.60 3.41 -1.24
CA SER A 15 11.25 4.22 -2.28
C SER A 15 11.59 3.43 -3.56
N ARG A 16 11.74 2.10 -3.49
CA ARG A 16 12.03 1.23 -4.65
C ARG A 16 11.77 -0.25 -4.35
N GLY A 17 11.86 -1.10 -5.37
CA GLY A 17 11.80 -2.56 -5.23
C GLY A 17 10.47 -3.03 -4.64
N ILE A 18 10.56 -3.99 -3.72
CA ILE A 18 9.40 -4.68 -3.13
C ILE A 18 8.52 -3.71 -2.31
N GLY A 19 9.12 -2.80 -1.54
CA GLY A 19 8.35 -1.82 -0.77
C GLY A 19 7.48 -0.94 -1.67
N ALA A 20 8.03 -0.50 -2.81
CA ALA A 20 7.32 0.32 -3.78
C ALA A 20 6.19 -0.45 -4.49
N SER A 21 6.39 -1.73 -4.83
CA SER A 21 5.35 -2.54 -5.47
C SER A 21 4.19 -2.85 -4.51
N ILE A 22 4.50 -3.14 -3.25
CA ILE A 22 3.49 -3.36 -2.20
C ILE A 22 2.69 -2.08 -1.94
N ALA A 23 3.35 -0.93 -1.81
CA ALA A 23 2.68 0.36 -1.64
C ALA A 23 1.65 0.65 -2.74
N LYS A 24 2.04 0.41 -4.00
CA LYS A 24 1.15 0.58 -5.17
C LYS A 24 -0.04 -0.38 -5.12
N ALA A 25 0.21 -1.66 -4.80
CA ALA A 25 -0.85 -2.67 -4.72
C ALA A 25 -1.87 -2.35 -3.62
N LEU A 26 -1.40 -1.94 -2.43
CA LEU A 26 -2.26 -1.59 -1.31
C LEU A 26 -3.07 -0.31 -1.57
N ALA A 27 -2.46 0.70 -2.18
CA ALA A 27 -3.16 1.91 -2.61
C ALA A 27 -4.24 1.59 -3.65
N ALA A 28 -3.95 0.74 -4.64
CA ALA A 28 -4.91 0.29 -5.65
C ALA A 28 -6.09 -0.50 -5.05
N ALA A 29 -5.85 -1.20 -3.93
CA ALA A 29 -6.89 -1.90 -3.18
C ALA A 29 -7.69 -0.97 -2.22
N GLY A 30 -7.38 0.33 -2.18
CA GLY A 30 -8.13 1.35 -1.42
C GLY A 30 -7.54 1.72 -0.06
N ALA A 31 -6.35 1.21 0.30
CA ALA A 31 -5.69 1.60 1.53
C ALA A 31 -5.10 3.01 1.43
N ARG A 32 -5.13 3.76 2.52
CA ARG A 32 -4.29 4.95 2.69
C ARG A 32 -2.88 4.50 3.07
N VAL A 33 -1.93 4.67 2.16
CA VAL A 33 -0.52 4.31 2.39
C VAL A 33 0.24 5.51 2.95
N VAL A 34 1.07 5.27 3.98
CA VAL A 34 1.95 6.25 4.64
C VAL A 34 3.38 5.73 4.68
#